data_AF-A0A1M3HQ45-F1
#
_entry.id   AF-A0A1M3HQ45-F1
#
_cell.length_a   1.000
_cell.length_b   1.000
_cell.length_c   1.000
_cell.angle_alpha   90.00
_cell.angle_beta   90.00
_cell.angle_gamma   90.00
#
_symmetry.space_group_name_H-M   'P 1'
#
loop_
_entity.id
_entity.type
_entity.pdbx_description
1 polymer ?
#
loop_
_entity_poly.entity_id
_entity_poly.type
_entity_poly.pdbx_seq_one_letter_code
_entity_poly.pdbx_strand_id
1 'polypeptide(L)'
;MQIQIQTFLEYIKGICPLLAKTELDNLAPSLSIRELKKGDYFIRAGELQKDLGFIIKGLVRSYCIDTHGDEQTMRFMTDRQFVSNYAALLS
;
A
#
# COMPACT_ATOMS: atom_id res chain seq x y z
N MET A 1 2.86 -19.31 -6.29
CA MET A 1 2.44 -17.94 -5.88
C MET A 1 3.64 -17.24 -5.28
N GLN A 2 3.87 -15.96 -5.59
CA GLN A 2 5.02 -15.21 -5.05
C GLN A 2 4.88 -15.02 -3.52
N ILE A 3 5.98 -15.04 -2.78
CA ILE A 3 5.98 -15.02 -1.29
C ILE A 3 5.31 -13.77 -0.71
N GLN A 4 5.42 -12.64 -1.41
CA GLN A 4 4.80 -11.37 -1.04
C GLN A 4 3.27 -11.46 -1.08
N ILE A 5 2.71 -12.05 -2.14
CA ILE A 5 1.27 -12.26 -2.27
C ILE A 5 0.77 -13.21 -1.18
N GLN A 6 1.47 -14.31 -0.94
CA GLN A 6 1.13 -15.24 0.15
C GLN A 6 1.11 -14.54 1.51
N THR A 7 2.12 -13.70 1.80
CA THR A 7 2.21 -12.93 3.05
C THR A 7 1.02 -11.98 3.22
N PHE A 8 0.60 -11.31 2.15
CA PHE A 8 -0.59 -10.45 2.18
C PHE A 8 -1.87 -11.26 2.42
N LEU A 9 -2.06 -12.38 1.72
CA LEU A 9 -3.25 -13.23 1.89
C LEU A 9 -3.34 -13.81 3.31
N GLU A 10 -2.21 -14.19 3.91
CA GLU A 10 -2.14 -14.60 5.32
C GLU A 10 -2.53 -13.48 6.27
N TYR A 11 -2.07 -12.24 6.01
CA TYR A 11 -2.48 -11.08 6.78
C TYR A 11 -4.00 -10.85 6.71
N ILE A 12 -4.59 -10.92 5.50
CA ILE A 12 -6.05 -10.80 5.32
C ILE A 12 -6.80 -11.93 6.05
N LYS A 13 -6.31 -13.17 5.96
CA LYS A 13 -6.90 -14.32 6.67
C LYS A 13 -6.81 -14.18 8.19
N GLY A 14 -5.77 -13.52 8.71
CA GLY A 14 -5.65 -13.19 10.12
C GLY A 14 -6.70 -12.18 10.60
N ILE A 15 -7.08 -11.22 9.75
CA ILE A 15 -8.14 -10.24 10.04
C ILE A 15 -9.53 -10.87 9.90
N CYS A 16 -9.74 -11.69 8.87
CA CYS A 16 -11.00 -12.37 8.61
C CYS A 16 -10.79 -13.89 8.53
N PRO A 17 -10.80 -14.59 9.69
CA PRO A 17 -10.59 -16.04 9.74
C PRO A 17 -11.65 -16.85 8.99
N LEU A 18 -12.82 -16.27 8.72
CA LEU A 18 -13.94 -16.92 8.03
C LEU A 18 -13.77 -16.96 6.51
N LEU A 19 -12.84 -16.19 5.92
CA LEU A 19 -12.64 -16.16 4.47
C LEU A 19 -12.27 -17.55 3.95
N ALA A 20 -13.03 -18.10 3.01
CA ALA A 20 -12.73 -19.39 2.41
C ALA A 20 -11.43 -19.30 1.59
N LYS A 21 -10.74 -20.43 1.43
CA LYS A 21 -9.52 -20.50 0.62
C LYS A 21 -9.80 -20.05 -0.83
N THR A 22 -10.95 -20.44 -1.38
CA THR A 22 -11.38 -20.07 -2.73
C THR A 22 -11.54 -18.56 -2.90
N GLU A 23 -11.98 -17.84 -1.87
CA GLU A 23 -12.10 -16.37 -1.91
C GLU A 23 -10.73 -15.70 -1.94
N LEU A 24 -9.76 -16.22 -1.17
CA LEU A 24 -8.37 -15.76 -1.23
C LEU A 24 -7.71 -16.08 -2.58
N ASP A 25 -7.96 -17.28 -3.11
CA ASP A 25 -7.45 -17.71 -4.41
C ASP A 25 -8.03 -16.84 -5.56
N ASN A 26 -9.26 -16.33 -5.41
CA ASN A 26 -9.87 -15.38 -6.34
C ASN A 26 -9.33 -13.95 -6.19
N LEU A 27 -8.83 -13.58 -5.01
CA LEU A 27 -8.20 -12.28 -4.76
C LEU A 27 -6.77 -12.23 -5.31
N ALA A 28 -6.02 -13.33 -5.23
CA ALA A 28 -4.61 -13.36 -5.60
C ALA A 28 -4.28 -12.76 -7.00
N PRO A 29 -5.08 -12.98 -8.06
CA PRO A 29 -4.80 -12.45 -9.40
C PRO A 29 -4.94 -10.93 -9.54
N SER A 30 -5.68 -10.25 -8.65
CA SER A 30 -5.82 -8.78 -8.68
C SER A 30 -4.65 -8.06 -7.99
N LEU A 31 -3.73 -8.81 -7.39
CA LEU A 31 -2.57 -8.27 -6.70
C LEU A 31 -1.37 -8.19 -7.64
N SER A 32 -0.66 -7.07 -7.55
CA SER A 32 0.63 -6.89 -8.22
C SER A 32 1.72 -6.57 -7.20
N ILE A 33 2.97 -6.89 -7.55
CA ILE A 33 4.12 -6.60 -6.71
C ILE A 33 4.90 -5.45 -7.34
N ARG A 34 5.17 -4.44 -6.52
CA ARG A 34 5.95 -3.26 -6.91
C ARG A 34 7.14 -3.11 -5.97
N GLU A 35 8.32 -3.01 -6.53
CA GLU A 35 9.54 -2.66 -5.80
C GLU A 35 9.85 -1.19 -6.00
N LEU A 36 10.15 -0.48 -4.91
CA LEU A 36 10.46 0.94 -4.91
C LEU A 36 11.86 1.15 -4.35
N LYS A 37 12.68 1.93 -5.05
CA LYS A 37 13.98 2.38 -4.55
C LYS A 37 13.81 3.56 -3.62
N LYS A 38 14.85 3.86 -2.84
CA LYS A 38 14.87 5.06 -1.99
C LYS A 38 14.67 6.30 -2.86
N GLY A 39 13.65 7.09 -2.52
CA GLY A 39 13.28 8.30 -3.26
C GLY A 39 12.21 8.08 -4.33
N ASP A 40 11.82 6.83 -4.61
CA ASP A 40 10.71 6.56 -5.53
C ASP A 40 9.37 6.91 -4.88
N TYR A 41 8.40 7.26 -5.74
CA TYR A 41 7.05 7.60 -5.33
C TYR A 41 6.10 6.43 -5.54
N PHE A 42 5.41 6.02 -4.48
CA PHE A 42 4.22 5.19 -4.62
C PHE A 42 3.03 6.01 -5.16
N ILE A 43 2.81 7.19 -4.56
CA ILE A 43 1.82 8.20 -4.94
C ILE A 43 2.54 9.54 -5.05
N ARG A 44 2.20 10.33 -6.06
CA ARG A 44 2.71 11.69 -6.24
C ARG A 44 1.54 12.68 -6.34
N ALA A 45 1.73 13.87 -5.77
CA ALA A 45 0.73 14.93 -5.84
C ALA A 45 0.40 15.27 -7.31
N GLY A 46 -0.89 15.41 -7.61
CA GLY A 46 -1.40 15.66 -8.97
C GLY A 46 -1.63 14.40 -9.81
N GLU A 47 -1.22 13.22 -9.36
CA GLU A 47 -1.51 11.96 -10.04
C GLU A 47 -2.80 11.31 -9.50
N LEU A 48 -3.59 10.72 -10.40
CA LEU A 48 -4.76 9.95 -10.01
C LEU A 48 -4.31 8.64 -9.34
N GLN A 49 -4.69 8.45 -8.08
CA GLN A 49 -4.41 7.21 -7.38
C GLN A 49 -5.40 6.13 -7.81
N LYS A 50 -4.90 5.01 -8.33
CA LYS A 50 -5.71 3.87 -8.76
C LYS A 50 -5.57 2.65 -7.86
N ASP A 51 -4.49 2.58 -7.10
CA ASP A 51 -4.11 1.40 -6.33
C ASP A 51 -4.02 1.70 -4.84
N LEU A 52 -4.31 0.68 -4.03
CA LEU A 52 -4.06 0.64 -2.59
C LEU A 52 -2.79 -0.18 -2.33
N GLY A 53 -1.79 0.42 -1.69
CA GLY A 53 -0.52 -0.26 -1.39
C GLY A 53 -0.55 -0.98 -0.05
N PHE A 54 0.16 -2.11 0.05
CA PHE A 54 0.45 -2.80 1.32
C PHE A 54 1.95 -3.05 1.43
N ILE A 55 2.57 -2.60 2.52
CA ILE A 55 4.03 -2.72 2.69
C ILE A 55 4.37 -4.12 3.17
N ILE A 56 5.00 -4.91 2.29
CA ILE A 56 5.57 -6.21 2.68
C ILE A 56 6.84 -6.00 3.50
N LYS A 57 7.72 -5.10 3.05
CA LYS A 57 8.97 -4.76 3.70
C LYS A 57 9.43 -3.36 3.30
N GLY A 58 9.84 -2.54 4.27
CA GLY A 58 10.48 -1.26 4.05
C GLY A 58 9.84 -0.11 4.82
N LEU A 59 10.06 1.11 4.33
CA LEU A 59 9.58 2.33 4.95
C LEU A 59 9.13 3.30 3.87
N VAL A 60 7.88 3.75 3.98
CA VAL A 60 7.30 4.81 3.16
C VAL A 60 6.94 5.97 4.10
N ARG A 61 7.09 7.21 3.64
CA ARG A 61 6.53 8.36 4.34
C ARG A 61 5.49 9.05 3.46
N SER A 62 4.43 9.55 4.07
CA SER A 62 3.57 10.57 3.46
C SER A 62 4.04 11.95 3.89
N TYR A 63 3.96 12.90 2.99
CA TYR A 63 4.34 14.28 3.25
C TYR A 63 3.48 15.24 2.40
N CYS A 64 3.41 16.49 2.83
CA CYS A 64 2.86 17.59 2.04
C CYS A 64 3.93 18.68 1.87
N ILE A 65 3.73 19.54 0.87
CA ILE A 65 4.54 20.74 0.66
C ILE A 65 3.73 21.92 1.22
N ASP A 66 4.33 22.71 2.10
CA ASP A 66 3.67 23.88 2.68
C ASP A 66 3.75 25.11 1.75
N THR A 67 3.23 26.24 2.22
CA THR A 67 3.19 27.50 1.46
C THR A 67 4.57 28.11 1.20
N HIS A 68 5.60 27.67 1.92
CA HIS A 68 6.99 28.12 1.74
C HIS A 68 7.80 27.18 0.82
N GLY A 69 7.22 26.05 0.44
CA GLY A 69 7.87 25.04 -0.40
C GLY A 69 8.58 23.94 0.39
N ASP A 70 8.44 23.91 1.71
CA ASP A 70 9.11 22.93 2.57
C ASP A 70 8.29 21.63 2.69
N GLU A 71 8.99 20.49 2.76
CA GLU A 71 8.36 19.20 2.95
C GLU A 71 8.05 18.94 4.42
N GLN A 72 6.75 18.78 4.73
CA GLN A 72 6.27 18.41 6.05
C GLN A 72 5.88 16.93 6.07
N THR A 73 6.65 16.10 6.79
CA THR A 73 6.35 14.67 6.91
C THR A 73 5.15 14.47 7.83
N MET A 74 4.11 13.80 7.33
CA MET A 74 2.88 13.58 8.08
C MET A 74 2.89 12.25 8.83
N ARG A 75 3.39 11.18 8.18
CA ARG A 75 3.40 9.84 8.76
C ARG A 75 4.47 8.98 8.09
N PHE A 76 5.09 8.12 8.89
CA PHE A 76 5.86 6.97 8.40
C PHE A 76 4.99 5.71 8.47
N MET A 77 5.06 4.89 7.42
CA MET A 77 4.37 3.60 7.27
C MET A 77 5.43 2.54 6.98
N THR A 78 5.36 1.43 7.68
CA THR A 78 6.31 0.32 7.59
C THR A 78 5.58 -1.00 7.39
N ASP A 79 6.27 -2.11 7.57
CA ASP A 79 5.82 -3.46 7.31
C ASP A 79 4.41 -3.73 7.87
N ARG A 80 3.59 -4.41 7.05
CA ARG A 80 2.19 -4.75 7.32
C ARG A 80 1.23 -3.56 7.48
N GLN A 81 1.61 -2.39 6.98
CA GLN A 81 0.72 -1.22 6.93
C GLN A 81 0.30 -0.90 5.49
N PHE A 82 -0.90 -0.34 5.35
CA PHE A 82 -1.41 0.15 4.08
C PHE A 82 -0.87 1.55 3.77
N VAL A 83 -0.65 1.82 2.48
CA VAL A 83 -0.23 3.12 1.94
C VAL A 83 -1.28 3.59 0.94
N SER A 84 -1.85 4.75 1.19
CA SER A 84 -2.87 5.38 0.36
C SER A 84 -3.02 6.84 0.71
N ASN A 85 -3.48 7.65 -0.25
CA ASN A 85 -4.26 8.84 0.04
C ASN A 85 -5.74 8.50 -0.17
N TYR A 86 -6.45 8.14 0.90
CA TYR A 86 -7.85 7.70 0.80
C TYR A 86 -8.78 8.73 0.18
N ALA A 87 -8.55 10.02 0.40
CA ALA A 87 -9.36 11.07 -0.21
C ALA A 87 -9.21 11.09 -1.74
N ALA A 88 -7.99 10.87 -2.24
CA ALA A 88 -7.71 10.81 -3.68
C ALA A 88 -8.09 9.45 -4.31
N LEU A 89 -8.09 8.37 -3.53
CA LEU A 89 -8.47 7.04 -4.01
C LEU A 89 -10.00 6.89 -4.21
N LEU A 90 -10.80 7.61 -3.42
CA LEU A 90 -12.27 7.51 -3.40
C LEU A 90 -12.97 8.64 -4.17
N SER A 91 -12.23 9.58 -4.76
CA SER A 91 -12.76 10.67 -5.59
C SER A 91 -13.01 10.22 -7.02
#